data_AF-A0A349K113-F1
#
_entry.id   AF-A0A349K113-F1
#
_cell.length_a   1.000
_cell.length_b   1.000
_cell.length_c   1.000
_cell.angle_alpha   90.00
_cell.angle_beta   90.00
_cell.angle_gamma   90.00
#
_symmetry.space_group_name_H-M   'P 1'
#
loop_
_entity.id
_entity.type
_entity.pdbx_description
1 polymer ?
#
loop_
_entity_poly.entity_id
_entity_poly.type
_entity_poly.pdbx_seq_one_letter_code
_entity_poly.pdbx_strand_id
1 'polypeptide(L)'
;FNHHPGQLMMQCGEPHFGLPSMGSWITYGLGSENNNLPGYVVLLAGRGSSGGATLYQSGYLPSTFAGVRLRNGDEPVLNLRSPEGISPEVQRRGLDALGKLNGMAHAKVRDPEIESRIAAYELAFRMQTAAPELADLSGESKKTLEAYGVDRSDPSGGGRGKGGSRTWGTFARNCLLARRLAERGVRFVNLIHASWDHHSNLDKELEFNAGMSDQPVAALIADLKERGLLDDTLVV
;
A
#
# COMPACT_ATOMS: atom_id res chain seq x y z
N PHE A 1 -11.01 -22.15 10.98
CA PHE A 1 -12.00 -21.07 10.92
C PHE A 1 -11.67 -20.16 9.75
N ASN A 2 -12.69 -19.68 9.03
CA ASN A 2 -12.53 -18.72 7.95
C ASN A 2 -12.58 -17.30 8.54
N HIS A 3 -11.46 -16.60 8.47
CA HIS A 3 -11.27 -15.27 9.09
C HIS A 3 -11.64 -14.13 8.16
N HIS A 4 -11.89 -14.45 6.90
CA HIS A 4 -12.16 -13.53 5.83
C HIS A 4 -13.41 -12.66 6.07
N PRO A 5 -14.56 -13.19 6.54
CA PRO A 5 -15.76 -12.36 6.74
C PRO A 5 -15.55 -11.23 7.77
N GLY A 6 -14.80 -11.48 8.85
CA GLY A 6 -14.47 -10.45 9.84
C GLY A 6 -13.54 -9.37 9.27
N GLN A 7 -12.59 -9.77 8.41
CA GLN A 7 -11.72 -8.83 7.70
C GLN A 7 -12.49 -7.98 6.68
N LEU A 8 -13.48 -8.56 5.99
CA LEU A 8 -14.38 -7.82 5.11
C LEU A 8 -15.25 -6.85 5.91
N MET A 9 -15.79 -7.25 7.06
CA MET A 9 -16.54 -6.35 7.93
C MET A 9 -15.69 -5.14 8.33
N MET A 10 -14.43 -5.35 8.72
CA MET A 10 -13.50 -4.27 9.09
C MET A 10 -13.16 -3.35 7.92
N GLN A 11 -12.94 -3.90 6.73
CA GLN A 11 -12.43 -3.14 5.59
C GLN A 11 -13.52 -2.56 4.69
N CYS A 12 -14.68 -3.22 4.61
CA CYS A 12 -15.79 -2.90 3.70
C CYS A 12 -17.11 -2.59 4.44
N GLY A 13 -17.16 -2.77 5.76
CA GLY A 13 -18.37 -2.56 6.57
C GLY A 13 -19.38 -3.69 6.54
N GLU A 14 -19.14 -4.75 5.77
CA GLU A 14 -20.04 -5.90 5.56
C GLU A 14 -19.22 -7.19 5.35
N PRO A 15 -19.69 -8.37 5.79
CA PRO A 15 -18.93 -9.62 5.71
C PRO A 15 -19.04 -10.34 4.34
N HIS A 16 -19.44 -9.64 3.28
CA HIS A 16 -19.64 -10.17 1.93
C HIS A 16 -18.69 -9.55 0.90
N PHE A 17 -18.44 -10.28 -0.18
CA PHE A 17 -17.56 -9.86 -1.27
C PHE A 17 -18.16 -8.77 -2.16
N GLY A 18 -17.29 -8.05 -2.89
CA GLY A 18 -17.69 -7.16 -3.98
C GLY A 18 -18.01 -5.73 -3.54
N LEU A 19 -17.91 -5.43 -2.24
CA LEU A 19 -18.14 -4.09 -1.72
C LEU A 19 -16.84 -3.27 -1.73
N PRO A 20 -16.91 -1.95 -2.02
CA PRO A 20 -15.75 -1.08 -1.96
C PRO A 20 -15.18 -1.05 -0.54
N SER A 21 -13.86 -1.10 -0.41
CA SER A 21 -13.23 -0.92 0.90
C SER A 21 -13.26 0.53 1.35
N MET A 22 -12.99 0.76 2.64
CA MET A 22 -12.90 2.09 3.25
C MET A 22 -11.90 2.99 2.51
N GLY A 23 -10.73 2.46 2.14
CA GLY A 23 -9.74 3.20 1.36
C GLY A 23 -10.25 3.61 -0.02
N SER A 24 -11.04 2.75 -0.67
CA SER A 24 -11.69 3.08 -1.95
C SER A 24 -12.73 4.17 -1.80
N TRP A 25 -13.58 4.11 -0.77
CA TRP A 25 -14.58 5.16 -0.49
C TRP A 25 -13.95 6.51 -0.17
N ILE A 26 -12.93 6.53 0.68
CA ILE A 26 -12.22 7.76 1.07
C ILE A 26 -11.54 8.39 -0.14
N THR A 27 -10.86 7.59 -0.96
CA THR A 27 -10.17 8.09 -2.16
C THR A 27 -11.16 8.54 -3.23
N TYR A 28 -12.30 7.86 -3.37
CA TYR A 28 -13.38 8.27 -4.27
C TYR A 28 -14.01 9.60 -3.85
N GLY A 29 -14.34 9.74 -2.56
CA GLY A 29 -15.04 10.91 -2.05
C GLY A 29 -14.15 12.15 -1.91
N LEU A 30 -12.88 11.97 -1.52
CA LEU A 30 -11.98 13.08 -1.19
C LEU A 30 -10.83 13.26 -2.21
N GLY A 31 -10.68 12.36 -3.18
CA GLY A 31 -9.55 12.37 -4.11
C GLY A 31 -8.20 12.15 -3.41
N SER A 32 -7.12 12.39 -4.15
CA SER A 32 -5.74 12.36 -3.65
C SER A 32 -5.03 13.61 -4.15
N GLU A 33 -4.24 14.25 -3.29
CA GLU A 33 -3.41 15.41 -3.69
C GLU A 33 -2.18 14.97 -4.48
N ASN A 34 -1.78 13.72 -4.29
CA ASN A 34 -0.73 13.10 -5.07
C ASN A 34 -1.18 12.75 -6.49
N ASN A 35 -0.39 13.16 -7.48
CA ASN A 35 -0.57 12.78 -8.86
C ASN A 35 0.38 11.66 -9.32
N ASN A 36 1.45 11.36 -8.57
CA ASN A 36 2.54 10.48 -9.00
C ASN A 36 2.51 9.07 -8.38
N LEU A 37 1.69 8.83 -7.34
CA LEU A 37 1.45 7.51 -6.77
C LEU A 37 -0.07 7.29 -6.61
N PRO A 38 -0.52 6.04 -6.40
CA PRO A 38 -1.92 5.73 -6.16
C PRO A 38 -2.45 6.47 -4.94
N GLY A 39 -3.71 6.94 -4.98
CA GLY A 39 -4.36 7.56 -3.82
C GLY A 39 -4.62 6.60 -2.67
N TYR A 40 -4.76 5.30 -2.99
CA TYR A 40 -4.91 4.21 -2.02
C TYR A 40 -3.78 3.19 -2.16
N VAL A 41 -2.90 3.15 -1.16
CA VAL A 41 -1.75 2.24 -1.10
C VAL A 41 -1.95 1.17 -0.03
N VAL A 42 -1.55 -0.06 -0.35
CA VAL A 42 -1.60 -1.20 0.58
C VAL A 42 -0.19 -1.76 0.78
N LEU A 43 0.21 -1.89 2.05
CA LEU A 43 1.50 -2.44 2.46
C LEU A 43 1.28 -3.71 3.28
N LEU A 44 1.85 -4.83 2.84
CA LEU A 44 1.67 -6.11 3.53
C LEU A 44 2.91 -6.47 4.37
N ALA A 45 2.67 -6.94 5.59
CA ALA A 45 3.66 -7.58 6.44
C ALA A 45 3.25 -9.02 6.78
N GLY A 46 4.25 -9.82 7.17
CA GLY A 46 4.04 -11.24 7.48
C GLY A 46 3.54 -12.03 6.26
N ARG A 47 2.66 -13.00 6.48
CA ARG A 47 2.03 -13.78 5.39
C ARG A 47 1.01 -12.99 4.57
N GLY A 48 0.71 -11.75 4.97
CA GLY A 48 -0.43 -11.00 4.46
C GLY A 48 -1.77 -11.57 4.97
N SER A 49 -2.84 -10.84 4.70
CA SER A 49 -4.17 -11.25 5.14
C SER A 49 -4.73 -12.41 4.31
N SER A 50 -5.44 -13.33 4.99
CA SER A 50 -6.20 -14.41 4.36
C SER A 50 -7.26 -13.91 3.37
N GLY A 51 -7.79 -12.70 3.57
CA GLY A 51 -8.78 -12.12 2.66
C GLY A 51 -8.21 -11.64 1.32
N GLY A 52 -6.88 -11.57 1.19
CA GLY A 52 -6.21 -11.19 -0.05
C GLY A 52 -6.67 -9.83 -0.58
N ALA A 53 -6.75 -9.72 -1.90
CA ALA A 53 -7.07 -8.46 -2.60
C ALA A 53 -8.51 -7.97 -2.38
N THR A 54 -9.41 -8.84 -1.95
CA THR A 54 -10.81 -8.46 -1.69
C THR A 54 -10.95 -7.45 -0.55
N LEU A 55 -9.92 -7.31 0.30
CA LEU A 55 -9.91 -6.37 1.42
C LEU A 55 -9.59 -4.93 1.00
N TYR A 56 -9.17 -4.73 -0.25
CA TYR A 56 -8.80 -3.43 -0.80
C TYR A 56 -9.27 -3.28 -2.25
N GLN A 57 -10.41 -3.88 -2.58
CA GLN A 57 -11.06 -3.77 -3.88
C GLN A 57 -11.92 -2.50 -3.97
N SER A 58 -12.11 -1.98 -5.19
CA SER A 58 -13.02 -0.87 -5.46
C SER A 58 -14.50 -1.27 -5.47
N GLY A 59 -14.81 -2.58 -5.52
CA GLY A 59 -16.17 -3.07 -5.65
C GLY A 59 -16.83 -2.55 -6.94
N TYR A 60 -17.97 -1.87 -6.80
CA TYR A 60 -18.66 -1.21 -7.92
C TYR A 60 -18.17 0.22 -8.21
N LEU A 61 -17.21 0.76 -7.43
CA LEU A 61 -16.52 2.01 -7.79
C LEU A 61 -15.53 1.75 -8.93
N PRO A 62 -15.17 2.79 -9.72
CA PRO A 62 -14.16 2.65 -10.77
C PRO A 62 -12.88 2.00 -10.24
N SER A 63 -12.28 1.13 -11.05
CA SER A 63 -11.11 0.32 -10.66
C SER A 63 -9.88 1.16 -10.28
N THR A 64 -9.84 2.44 -10.69
CA THR A 64 -8.84 3.44 -10.27
C THR A 64 -8.80 3.68 -8.76
N PHE A 65 -9.88 3.35 -8.05
CA PHE A 65 -9.97 3.51 -6.59
C PHE A 65 -9.65 2.22 -5.82
N ALA A 66 -9.28 1.14 -6.50
CA ALA A 66 -8.79 -0.07 -5.83
C ALA A 66 -7.43 0.19 -5.16
N GLY A 67 -7.17 -0.47 -4.05
CA GLY A 67 -5.90 -0.37 -3.34
C GLY A 67 -4.77 -0.99 -4.14
N VAL A 68 -3.70 -0.23 -4.33
CA VAL A 68 -2.51 -0.70 -5.02
C VAL A 68 -1.52 -1.25 -3.99
N ARG A 69 -1.28 -2.55 -4.06
CA ARG A 69 -0.28 -3.20 -3.21
C ARG A 69 1.12 -2.84 -3.67
N LEU A 70 1.90 -2.23 -2.78
CA LEU A 70 3.35 -2.12 -2.95
C LEU A 70 4.03 -3.33 -2.29
N ARG A 71 4.99 -3.90 -3.00
CA ARG A 71 5.80 -5.04 -2.54
C ARG A 71 6.97 -4.54 -1.69
N ASN A 72 7.44 -5.44 -0.83
CA ASN A 72 8.68 -5.22 -0.10
C ASN A 72 9.86 -5.55 -1.01
N GLY A 73 10.93 -4.75 -0.93
CA GLY A 73 12.16 -4.90 -1.73
C GLY A 73 12.37 -3.78 -2.76
N ASP A 74 13.29 -4.04 -3.69
CA ASP A 74 13.80 -3.06 -4.66
C ASP A 74 12.83 -2.75 -5.81
N GLU A 75 11.85 -3.64 -6.03
CA GLU A 75 10.79 -3.47 -7.01
C GLU A 75 9.42 -3.46 -6.31
N PRO A 76 9.01 -2.31 -5.75
CA PRO A 76 7.73 -2.19 -5.04
C PRO A 76 6.53 -2.42 -5.97
N VAL A 77 6.70 -2.21 -7.27
CA VAL A 77 5.68 -2.42 -8.30
C VAL A 77 6.31 -3.24 -9.40
N LEU A 78 5.68 -4.37 -9.73
CA LEU A 78 6.19 -5.26 -10.77
C LEU A 78 6.08 -4.62 -12.15
N ASN A 79 7.07 -4.92 -13.00
CA ASN A 79 7.09 -4.49 -14.41
C ASN A 79 7.00 -2.96 -14.58
N LEU A 80 7.44 -2.21 -13.57
CA LEU A 80 7.39 -0.76 -13.60
C LEU A 80 8.58 -0.17 -14.36
N ARG A 81 9.73 -0.85 -14.41
CA ARG A 81 10.90 -0.39 -15.17
C ARG A 81 10.66 -0.52 -16.67
N SER A 82 11.08 0.49 -17.43
CA SER A 82 11.07 0.42 -18.89
C SER A 82 12.13 -0.56 -19.38
N PRO A 83 11.86 -1.36 -20.44
CA PRO A 83 12.85 -2.24 -21.03
C PRO A 83 14.09 -1.46 -21.52
N GLU A 84 15.23 -2.14 -21.52
CA GLU A 84 16.47 -1.57 -22.04
C GLU A 84 16.31 -1.13 -23.50
N GLY A 85 16.86 0.05 -23.84
CA GLY A 85 16.76 0.64 -25.18
C GLY A 85 15.48 1.43 -25.46
N ILE A 86 14.52 1.50 -24.52
CA ILE A 86 13.33 2.35 -24.63
C ILE A 86 13.58 3.67 -23.89
N SER A 87 13.68 4.76 -24.65
CA SER A 87 13.81 6.10 -24.04
C SER A 87 12.47 6.59 -23.47
N PRO A 88 12.49 7.49 -22.48
CA PRO A 88 11.27 8.11 -21.93
C PRO A 88 10.37 8.75 -23.01
N GLU A 89 10.96 9.34 -24.05
CA GLU A 89 10.22 9.98 -25.15
C GLU A 89 9.54 8.95 -26.04
N VAL A 90 10.20 7.82 -26.33
CA VAL A 90 9.60 6.70 -27.07
C VAL A 90 8.42 6.14 -26.29
N GLN A 91 8.59 5.91 -25.00
CA GLN A 91 7.53 5.41 -24.14
C GLN A 91 6.35 6.36 -24.05
N ARG A 92 6.61 7.66 -23.87
CA ARG A 92 5.56 8.70 -23.85
C ARG A 92 4.73 8.70 -25.12
N ARG A 93 5.37 8.65 -26.29
CA ARG A 93 4.65 8.54 -27.58
C ARG A 93 3.82 7.25 -27.69
N GLY A 94 4.34 6.13 -27.17
CA GLY A 94 3.61 4.88 -27.10
C GLY A 94 2.35 4.98 -26.24
N LEU A 95 2.46 5.60 -25.07
CA LEU A 95 1.33 5.86 -24.18
C LEU A 95 0.30 6.80 -24.80
N ASP A 96 0.73 7.86 -25.48
CA ASP A 96 -0.17 8.79 -26.18
C ASP A 96 -0.97 8.07 -27.29
N ALA A 97 -0.30 7.18 -28.04
CA ALA A 97 -0.95 6.38 -29.05
C ALA A 97 -1.98 5.40 -28.44
N LEU A 98 -1.62 4.72 -27.35
CA LEU A 98 -2.54 3.86 -26.60
C LEU A 98 -3.73 4.64 -26.03
N GLY A 99 -3.49 5.83 -25.46
CA GLY A 99 -4.52 6.72 -24.97
C GLY A 99 -5.51 7.10 -26.07
N LYS A 100 -5.02 7.47 -27.26
CA LYS A 100 -5.87 7.76 -28.43
C LYS A 100 -6.70 6.55 -28.86
N LEU A 101 -6.09 5.36 -28.94
CA LEU A 101 -6.80 4.14 -29.32
C LEU A 101 -7.88 3.76 -28.30
N ASN A 102 -7.56 3.86 -27.00
CA ASN A 102 -8.53 3.63 -25.93
C ASN A 102 -9.67 4.67 -25.99
N GLY A 103 -9.37 5.95 -26.22
CA GLY A 103 -10.41 6.98 -26.38
C GLY A 103 -11.35 6.70 -27.57
N MET A 104 -10.82 6.20 -28.69
CA MET A 104 -11.65 5.75 -29.81
C MET A 104 -12.53 4.54 -29.46
N ALA A 105 -12.04 3.62 -28.63
CA ALA A 105 -12.81 2.48 -28.15
C ALA A 105 -13.89 2.92 -27.15
N HIS A 106 -13.56 3.83 -26.22
CA HIS A 106 -14.51 4.39 -25.25
C HIS A 106 -15.65 5.12 -25.95
N ALA A 107 -15.37 5.93 -26.98
CA ALA A 107 -16.41 6.61 -27.75
C ALA A 107 -17.43 5.64 -28.38
N LYS A 108 -17.04 4.40 -28.68
CA LYS A 108 -17.89 3.36 -29.26
C LYS A 108 -18.65 2.55 -28.20
N VAL A 109 -17.95 2.08 -27.18
CA VAL A 109 -18.49 1.11 -26.20
C VAL A 109 -19.09 1.80 -24.98
N ARG A 110 -18.59 3.00 -24.64
CA ARG A 110 -18.94 3.78 -23.44
C ARG A 110 -18.74 3.04 -22.12
N ASP A 111 -17.82 2.07 -22.11
CA ASP A 111 -17.41 1.38 -20.89
C ASP A 111 -16.48 2.29 -20.08
N PRO A 112 -16.83 2.63 -18.82
CA PRO A 112 -15.98 3.44 -17.94
C PRO A 112 -14.65 2.76 -17.58
N GLU A 113 -14.55 1.44 -17.72
CA GLU A 113 -13.29 0.73 -17.45
C GLU A 113 -12.19 1.10 -18.45
N ILE A 114 -12.55 1.58 -19.64
CA ILE A 114 -11.56 2.06 -20.61
C ILE A 114 -10.88 3.35 -20.10
N GLU A 115 -11.64 4.24 -19.46
CA GLU A 115 -11.08 5.44 -18.83
C GLU A 115 -10.20 5.07 -17.63
N SER A 116 -10.64 4.12 -16.80
CA SER A 116 -9.82 3.58 -15.71
C SER A 116 -8.48 3.03 -16.21
N ARG A 117 -8.51 2.32 -17.34
CA ARG A 117 -7.30 1.76 -17.97
C ARG A 117 -6.36 2.84 -18.49
N ILE A 118 -6.89 3.91 -19.10
CA ILE A 118 -6.08 5.07 -19.53
C ILE A 118 -5.40 5.69 -18.30
N ALA A 119 -6.17 5.96 -17.24
CA ALA A 119 -5.66 6.54 -16.00
C ALA A 119 -4.57 5.66 -15.35
N ALA A 120 -4.76 4.34 -15.36
CA ALA A 120 -3.78 3.38 -14.83
C ALA A 120 -2.46 3.41 -15.61
N TYR A 121 -2.50 3.52 -16.94
CA TYR A 121 -1.28 3.64 -17.75
C TYR A 121 -0.52 4.94 -17.49
N GLU A 122 -1.25 6.06 -17.37
CA GLU A 122 -0.65 7.35 -17.04
C GLU A 122 -0.04 7.37 -15.64
N LEU A 123 -0.73 6.76 -14.67
CA LEU A 123 -0.21 6.62 -13.31
C LEU A 123 1.03 5.72 -13.29
N ALA A 124 1.00 4.58 -13.97
CA ALA A 124 2.16 3.68 -14.06
C ALA A 124 3.38 4.39 -14.64
N PHE A 125 3.21 5.22 -15.67
CA PHE A 125 4.30 6.04 -16.23
C PHE A 125 4.92 6.98 -15.19
N ARG A 126 4.10 7.72 -14.42
CA ARG A 126 4.60 8.62 -13.37
C ARG A 126 5.26 7.88 -12.22
N MET A 127 4.73 6.70 -11.88
CA MET A 127 5.27 5.85 -10.82
C MET A 127 6.68 5.34 -11.14
N GLN A 128 7.09 5.26 -12.41
CA GLN A 128 8.43 4.76 -12.79
C GLN A 128 9.57 5.53 -12.11
N THR A 129 9.37 6.82 -11.84
CA THR A 129 10.31 7.63 -11.06
C THR A 129 9.93 7.67 -9.59
N ALA A 130 8.65 7.86 -9.28
CA ALA A 130 8.21 8.10 -7.90
C ALA A 130 8.31 6.86 -7.00
N ALA A 131 8.07 5.65 -7.52
CA ALA A 131 8.05 4.43 -6.71
C ALA A 131 9.46 3.97 -6.27
N PRO A 132 10.50 3.99 -7.13
CA PRO A 132 11.88 3.76 -6.68
C PRO A 132 12.34 4.75 -5.61
N GLU A 133 12.09 6.05 -5.81
CA GLU A 133 12.45 7.10 -4.85
C GLU A 133 11.71 6.90 -3.51
N LEU A 134 10.43 6.52 -3.55
CA LEU A 134 9.67 6.19 -2.34
C LEU A 134 10.31 5.02 -1.58
N ALA A 135 10.72 3.97 -2.29
CA ALA A 135 11.24 2.73 -1.70
C ALA A 135 12.70 2.82 -1.23
N ASP A 136 13.47 3.78 -1.76
CA ASP A 136 14.84 4.05 -1.36
C ASP A 136 14.88 4.78 -0.01
N LEU A 137 15.50 4.11 0.96
CA LEU A 137 15.69 4.61 2.32
C LEU A 137 17.12 5.04 2.61
N SER A 138 18.02 5.00 1.62
CA SER A 138 19.43 5.36 1.79
C SER A 138 19.64 6.82 2.22
N GLY A 139 18.68 7.70 1.89
CA GLY A 139 18.67 9.09 2.34
C GLY A 139 18.10 9.31 3.75
N GLU A 140 17.57 8.29 4.42
CA GLU A 140 17.05 8.42 5.79
C GLU A 140 18.20 8.42 6.80
N SER A 141 18.05 9.22 7.87
CA SER A 141 19.09 9.29 8.89
C SER A 141 19.19 7.95 9.65
N LYS A 142 20.41 7.61 10.11
CA LYS A 142 20.63 6.42 10.95
C LYS A 142 19.70 6.42 12.17
N LYS A 143 19.51 7.58 12.80
CA LYS A 143 18.58 7.77 13.93
C LYS A 143 17.15 7.40 13.56
N THR A 144 16.68 7.80 12.37
CA THR A 144 15.33 7.48 11.88
C THR A 144 15.19 5.98 11.63
N LEU A 145 16.17 5.36 10.95
CA LEU A 145 16.16 3.91 10.68
C LEU A 145 16.15 3.09 11.98
N GLU A 146 16.93 3.51 12.97
CA GLU A 146 16.97 2.90 14.31
C GLU A 146 15.66 3.12 15.09
N ALA A 147 15.08 4.32 15.05
CA ALA A 147 13.83 4.62 15.73
C ALA A 147 12.70 3.71 15.25
N TYR A 148 12.55 3.53 13.93
CA TYR A 148 11.58 2.59 13.37
C TYR A 148 11.97 1.12 13.58
N GLY A 149 13.26 0.81 13.66
CA GLY A 149 13.75 -0.56 13.77
C GLY A 149 13.67 -1.33 12.44
N VAL A 150 14.01 -0.69 11.32
CA VAL A 150 13.90 -1.29 9.98
C VAL A 150 14.78 -2.54 9.79
N ASP A 151 15.90 -2.60 10.50
CA ASP A 151 16.84 -3.72 10.47
C ASP A 151 16.67 -4.71 11.61
N ARG A 152 15.62 -4.54 12.42
CA ARG A 152 15.31 -5.41 13.55
C ARG A 152 15.04 -6.84 13.06
N SER A 153 15.73 -7.79 13.68
CA SER A 153 15.52 -9.21 13.45
C SER A 153 14.23 -9.69 14.10
N ASP A 154 13.64 -10.75 13.55
CA ASP A 154 12.54 -11.44 14.21
C ASP A 154 13.07 -12.14 15.47
N PRO A 155 12.34 -12.10 16.61
CA PRO A 155 12.73 -12.83 17.81
C PRO A 155 12.71 -14.35 17.60
N SER A 156 13.51 -15.06 18.40
CA SER A 156 13.54 -16.52 18.43
C SER A 156 12.16 -17.07 18.82
N GLY A 157 11.64 -18.03 18.06
CA GLY A 157 10.35 -18.68 18.33
C GLY A 157 9.19 -18.24 17.43
N GLY A 158 9.31 -17.09 16.75
CA GLY A 158 8.32 -16.57 15.80
C GLY A 158 6.93 -16.32 16.41
N GLY A 159 5.97 -16.02 15.54
CA GLY A 159 4.56 -15.88 15.93
C GLY A 159 3.61 -16.02 14.74
N ARG A 160 2.32 -16.03 15.03
CA ARG A 160 1.22 -16.19 14.11
C ARG A 160 1.25 -15.03 13.13
N GLY A 161 1.06 -15.37 11.86
CA GLY A 161 1.18 -14.41 10.78
C GLY A 161 2.61 -14.14 10.31
N LYS A 162 3.65 -14.69 10.96
CA LYS A 162 5.04 -14.58 10.48
C LYS A 162 5.18 -15.08 9.04
N GLY A 163 5.74 -14.22 8.18
CA GLY A 163 6.09 -14.50 6.79
C GLY A 163 7.58 -14.29 6.56
N GLY A 164 8.30 -15.34 6.15
CA GLY A 164 9.75 -15.30 5.97
C GLY A 164 10.51 -15.08 7.29
N SER A 165 11.71 -14.50 7.20
CA SER A 165 12.66 -14.29 8.30
C SER A 165 12.76 -12.84 8.81
N ARG A 166 12.04 -11.89 8.19
CA ARG A 166 12.14 -10.44 8.44
C ARG A 166 10.75 -9.80 8.62
N THR A 167 9.83 -10.44 9.32
CA THR A 167 8.48 -9.89 9.54
C THR A 167 8.53 -8.56 10.31
N TRP A 168 9.34 -8.48 11.37
CA TRP A 168 9.51 -7.27 12.19
C TRP A 168 10.10 -6.12 11.40
N GLY A 169 11.23 -6.36 10.72
CA GLY A 169 11.85 -5.35 9.84
C GLY A 169 10.95 -4.93 8.68
N THR A 170 10.16 -5.83 8.12
CA THR A 170 9.18 -5.51 7.05
C THR A 170 8.08 -4.60 7.56
N PHE A 171 7.48 -4.89 8.73
CA PHE A 171 6.45 -4.03 9.30
C PHE A 171 7.00 -2.65 9.66
N ALA A 172 8.21 -2.59 10.22
CA ALA A 172 8.91 -1.34 10.49
C ALA A 172 9.18 -0.52 9.22
N ARG A 173 9.68 -1.16 8.17
CA ARG A 173 9.85 -0.52 6.85
C ARG A 173 8.52 0.00 6.30
N ASN A 174 7.43 -0.74 6.45
CA ASN A 174 6.11 -0.31 5.99
C ASN A 174 5.61 0.92 6.75
N CYS A 175 5.87 1.02 8.06
CA CYS A 175 5.55 2.23 8.82
C CYS A 175 6.35 3.43 8.31
N LEU A 176 7.65 3.26 8.04
CA LEU A 176 8.48 4.33 7.47
C LEU A 176 8.01 4.75 6.07
N LEU A 177 7.62 3.79 5.23
CA LEU A 177 7.00 4.07 3.94
C LEU A 177 5.65 4.79 4.09
N ALA A 178 4.86 4.47 5.11
CA ALA A 178 3.59 5.13 5.37
C ALA A 178 3.80 6.63 5.62
N ARG A 179 4.80 7.00 6.43
CA ARG A 179 5.20 8.39 6.59
C ARG A 179 5.61 9.03 5.25
N ARG A 180 6.46 8.36 4.47
CA ARG A 180 6.92 8.86 3.16
C ARG A 180 5.78 9.01 2.14
N LEU A 181 4.74 8.19 2.25
CA LEU A 181 3.52 8.25 1.44
C LEU A 181 2.65 9.45 1.87
N ALA A 182 2.49 9.66 3.18
CA ALA A 182 1.78 10.81 3.74
C ALA A 182 2.44 12.14 3.31
N GLU A 183 3.76 12.24 3.40
CA GLU A 183 4.53 13.41 2.89
C GLU A 183 4.30 13.70 1.40
N ARG A 184 3.97 12.66 0.62
CA ARG A 184 3.72 12.76 -0.82
C ARG A 184 2.24 12.95 -1.15
N GLY A 185 1.39 13.18 -0.16
CA GLY A 185 -0.04 13.47 -0.33
C GLY A 185 -0.88 12.25 -0.72
N VAL A 186 -0.44 11.04 -0.37
CA VAL A 186 -1.23 9.81 -0.59
C VAL A 186 -2.38 9.78 0.41
N ARG A 187 -3.62 9.73 -0.11
CA ARG A 187 -4.86 9.87 0.68
C ARG A 187 -5.05 8.77 1.73
N PHE A 188 -4.78 7.51 1.37
CA PHE A 188 -5.06 6.38 2.25
C PHE A 188 -3.96 5.34 2.15
N VAL A 189 -3.36 5.00 3.29
CA VAL A 189 -2.32 3.98 3.39
C VAL A 189 -2.80 2.90 4.35
N ASN A 190 -2.89 1.65 3.88
CA ASN A 190 -3.34 0.51 4.68
C ASN A 190 -2.20 -0.46 4.94
N LEU A 191 -1.81 -0.59 6.21
CA LEU A 191 -0.79 -1.55 6.64
C LEU A 191 -1.49 -2.81 7.14
N ILE A 192 -1.37 -3.90 6.38
CA ILE A 192 -2.04 -5.15 6.70
C ILE A 192 -1.01 -6.17 7.16
N HIS A 193 -1.17 -6.60 8.41
CA HIS A 193 -0.48 -7.77 8.96
C HIS A 193 -1.43 -8.97 9.01
N ALA A 194 -0.85 -10.17 8.93
CA ALA A 194 -1.59 -11.42 8.79
C ALA A 194 -2.36 -11.86 10.05
N SER A 195 -1.94 -11.43 11.25
CA SER A 195 -2.52 -11.88 12.51
C SER A 195 -3.43 -10.81 13.12
N TRP A 196 -4.65 -11.19 13.49
CA TRP A 196 -5.63 -10.30 14.15
C TRP A 196 -6.48 -11.01 15.22
N ASP A 197 -6.65 -12.35 15.12
CA ASP A 197 -7.53 -13.14 15.98
C ASP A 197 -6.77 -14.27 16.72
N HIS A 198 -6.18 -13.97 17.88
CA HIS A 198 -5.53 -15.02 18.68
C HIS A 198 -6.57 -15.80 19.49
N HIS A 199 -6.55 -17.13 19.37
CA HIS A 199 -7.45 -18.05 20.10
C HIS A 199 -6.69 -19.09 20.92
N SER A 200 -5.37 -19.12 20.80
CA SER A 200 -4.49 -20.05 21.50
C SER A 200 -3.09 -19.47 21.59
N ASN A 201 -2.27 -20.04 22.49
CA ASN A 201 -0.86 -19.69 22.66
C ASN A 201 -0.62 -18.18 22.94
N LEU A 202 -1.58 -17.57 23.65
CA LEU A 202 -1.76 -16.11 23.72
C LEU A 202 -0.50 -15.37 24.15
N ASP A 203 0.18 -15.84 25.21
CA ASP A 203 1.38 -15.16 25.72
C ASP A 203 2.45 -15.00 24.63
N LYS A 204 2.78 -16.11 23.95
CA LYS A 204 3.77 -16.11 22.87
C LYS A 204 3.32 -15.28 21.66
N GLU A 205 2.07 -15.44 21.25
CA GLU A 205 1.57 -14.77 20.03
C GLU A 205 1.36 -13.27 20.24
N LEU A 206 0.91 -12.86 21.43
CA LEU A 206 0.77 -11.46 21.79
C LEU A 206 2.15 -10.81 21.96
N GLU A 207 3.09 -11.46 22.64
CA GLU A 207 4.47 -10.94 22.76
C GLU A 207 5.10 -10.69 21.39
N PHE A 208 4.98 -11.67 20.46
CA PHE A 208 5.52 -11.50 19.11
C PHE A 208 4.85 -10.36 18.33
N ASN A 209 3.53 -10.27 18.34
CA ASN A 209 2.80 -9.30 17.51
C ASN A 209 2.80 -7.89 18.12
N ALA A 210 2.68 -7.76 19.44
CA ALA A 210 2.80 -6.47 20.11
C ALA A 210 4.23 -5.92 19.98
N GLY A 211 5.25 -6.76 20.20
CA GLY A 211 6.65 -6.36 19.99
C GLY A 211 6.95 -5.98 18.54
N MET A 212 6.30 -6.62 17.58
CA MET A 212 6.40 -6.26 16.16
C MET A 212 5.91 -4.83 15.91
N SER A 213 4.75 -4.46 16.44
CA SER A 213 4.09 -3.18 16.14
C SER A 213 4.57 -2.02 16.99
N ASP A 214 4.93 -2.26 18.26
CA ASP A 214 5.16 -1.23 19.28
C ASP A 214 6.13 -0.13 18.83
N GLN A 215 7.40 -0.48 18.62
CA GLN A 215 8.44 0.44 18.20
C GLN A 215 8.12 1.20 16.88
N PRO A 216 7.81 0.53 15.75
CA PRO A 216 7.62 1.26 14.49
C PRO A 216 6.34 2.10 14.43
N VAL A 217 5.26 1.71 15.13
CA VAL A 217 4.04 2.53 15.21
C VAL A 217 4.29 3.77 16.07
N ALA A 218 4.98 3.63 17.20
CA ALA A 218 5.39 4.77 18.02
C ALA A 218 6.29 5.73 17.24
N ALA A 219 7.25 5.20 16.46
CA ALA A 219 8.11 6.00 15.60
C ALA A 219 7.33 6.73 14.49
N LEU A 220 6.36 6.06 13.85
CA LEU A 220 5.49 6.68 12.84
C LEU A 220 4.73 7.88 13.40
N ILE A 221 4.06 7.72 14.55
CA ILE A 221 3.28 8.80 15.17
C ILE A 221 4.19 9.96 15.56
N ALA A 222 5.37 9.68 16.14
CA ALA A 222 6.33 10.71 16.51
C ALA A 222 6.88 11.46 15.28
N ASP A 223 7.22 10.76 14.21
CA ASP A 223 7.78 11.32 12.97
C ASP A 223 6.73 12.14 12.20
N LEU A 224 5.46 11.69 12.16
CA LEU A 224 4.34 12.48 11.63
C LEU A 224 4.16 13.78 12.43
N LYS A 225 4.24 13.72 13.77
CA LYS A 225 4.13 14.90 14.63
C LYS A 225 5.29 15.87 14.44
N GLU A 226 6.53 15.38 14.38
CA GLU A 226 7.72 16.21 14.17
C GLU A 226 7.66 16.97 12.83
N ARG A 227 7.00 16.38 11.82
CA ARG A 227 6.83 16.95 10.49
C ARG A 227 5.57 17.82 10.34
N GLY A 228 4.75 17.94 11.37
CA GLY A 228 3.47 18.65 11.32
C GLY A 228 2.37 17.93 10.52
N LEU A 229 2.60 16.67 10.12
CA LEU A 229 1.62 15.85 9.39
C LEU A 229 0.57 15.23 10.31
N LEU A 230 0.79 15.19 11.63
CA LEU A 230 -0.22 14.63 12.53
C LEU A 230 -1.46 15.53 12.68
N ASP A 231 -1.36 16.80 12.25
CA ASP A 231 -2.48 17.75 12.28
C ASP A 231 -3.50 17.48 11.15
N ASP A 232 -3.07 16.84 10.06
CA ASP A 232 -3.90 16.52 8.89
C ASP A 232 -4.01 15.01 8.60
N THR A 233 -3.25 14.17 9.29
CA THR A 233 -3.23 12.72 9.12
C THR A 233 -3.88 12.00 10.31
N LEU A 234 -4.95 11.24 10.04
CA LEU A 234 -5.54 10.32 11.02
C LEU A 234 -4.82 8.96 11.01
N VAL A 235 -4.32 8.55 12.17
CA VAL A 235 -3.76 7.20 12.40
C VAL A 235 -4.77 6.40 13.25
N VAL A 236 -5.17 5.23 12.76
CA VAL A 236 -6.15 4.31 13.39
C VAL A 236 -5.50 2.97 13.71
#